data_AF-A0A7V8AFP0-F1
#
_entry.id   AF-A0A7V8AFP0-F1
#
_cell.length_a   1.000
_cell.length_b   1.000
_cell.length_c   1.000
_cell.angle_alpha   90.00
_cell.angle_beta   90.00
_cell.angle_gamma   90.00
#
_symmetry.space_group_name_H-M   'P 1'
#
loop_
_entity.id
_entity.type
_entity.pdbx_description
1 polymer ?
#
loop_
_entity_poly.entity_id
_entity_poly.type
_entity_poly.pdbx_seq_one_letter_code
_entity_poly.pdbx_strand_id
1 'polypeptide(L)'
;MMKNTASLIPAFILSILSSAAFATTGGDNPVVFKKPYPLSAEISASEKIGAVVMDTGFSQASPVAIASVLVQGEMPEAGLELQLLVEDKFLFFDTSAKFSPAKVKLFPNGRFWARFDLAEATRSPLRLKAINRGVKAAHTLIIYEVEAMTSSPQGEDKSRTGDGADVTGTVPPREQSIYLPRELPFQLVRRAEWKAAPPKENYEAHTPARITFHHTAGRKPASVAAAYAEVQFIQDYHMNGKKWNDIGYHFLVDPFGTIFEGRPVGVIGAHVLYRNPNNIGVSVLGNYHPPVSDQPDFLSLAGIVDVGHYLAGAYAMPPAEFFGHRDLGASSCPGDHLYAYKETLRGAIFLPPLSGASKELADLPSPDITSPALNQLENWGHNTYFDGR
;
A
#
# COMPACT_ATOMS: atom_id res chain seq x y z
N MET A 1 22.00 -47.48 51.52
CA MET A 1 21.45 -47.48 50.15
C MET A 1 20.42 -46.37 50.05
N MET A 2 20.82 -45.24 49.46
CA MET A 2 20.01 -44.04 49.26
C MET A 2 18.84 -44.35 48.31
N LYS A 3 17.61 -44.03 48.72
CA LYS A 3 16.44 -44.02 47.82
C LYS A 3 16.15 -42.56 47.50
N ASN A 4 16.42 -42.19 46.24
CA ASN A 4 16.09 -40.90 45.66
C ASN A 4 14.57 -40.67 45.68
N THR A 5 14.13 -39.64 46.39
CA THR A 5 12.79 -39.06 46.25
C THR A 5 12.82 -38.05 45.11
N ALA A 6 12.28 -38.43 43.95
CA ALA A 6 12.00 -37.51 42.87
C ALA A 6 10.83 -36.59 43.28
N SER A 7 11.16 -35.35 43.63
CA SER A 7 10.18 -34.28 43.84
C SER A 7 9.80 -33.70 42.47
N LEU A 8 8.52 -33.78 42.12
CA LEU A 8 7.93 -33.10 40.98
C LEU A 8 7.96 -31.59 41.23
N ILE A 9 8.86 -30.89 40.54
CA ILE A 9 8.82 -29.43 40.41
C ILE A 9 7.81 -29.13 39.29
N PRO A 10 6.73 -28.37 39.52
CA PRO A 10 5.89 -27.90 38.43
C PRO A 10 6.71 -26.89 37.63
N ALA A 11 6.99 -27.24 36.38
CA ALA A 11 7.58 -26.34 35.40
C ALA A 11 6.61 -25.16 35.19
N PHE A 12 6.87 -24.05 35.88
CA PHE A 12 6.30 -22.77 35.52
C PHE A 12 6.82 -22.46 34.11
N ILE A 13 5.94 -22.59 33.12
CA ILE A 13 6.18 -22.11 31.76
C ILE A 13 6.42 -20.60 31.91
N LEU A 14 7.70 -20.24 31.85
CA LEU A 14 8.14 -18.88 31.64
C LEU A 14 7.64 -18.54 30.23
N SER A 15 6.44 -17.99 30.15
CA SER A 15 5.94 -17.31 28.96
C SER A 15 6.88 -16.14 28.73
N ILE A 16 7.95 -16.40 27.97
CA ILE A 16 8.79 -15.37 27.37
C ILE A 16 7.80 -14.47 26.67
N LEU A 17 7.65 -13.24 27.17
CA LEU A 17 7.01 -12.18 26.43
C LEU A 17 7.67 -12.21 25.05
N SER A 18 6.91 -12.64 24.03
CA SER A 18 7.20 -12.26 22.68
C SER A 18 7.06 -10.74 22.69
N SER A 19 8.19 -10.09 22.98
CA SER A 19 8.47 -8.73 22.57
C SER A 19 8.06 -8.68 21.11
N ALA A 20 6.90 -8.08 20.83
CA ALA A 20 6.54 -7.70 19.49
C ALA A 20 7.79 -7.02 18.91
N ALA A 21 8.45 -7.68 17.96
CA ALA A 21 9.65 -7.16 17.35
C ALA A 21 9.21 -5.93 16.55
N PHE A 22 9.36 -4.76 17.16
CA PHE A 22 8.96 -3.48 16.59
C PHE A 22 9.97 -3.14 15.48
N ALA A 23 9.67 -3.57 14.27
CA ALA A 23 10.43 -3.21 13.08
C ALA A 23 10.25 -1.71 12.83
N THR A 24 11.27 -0.92 13.17
CA THR A 24 11.39 0.48 12.77
C THR A 24 12.70 0.64 12.00
N THR A 25 12.68 1.52 10.99
CA THR A 25 13.69 1.82 9.94
C THR A 25 13.43 1.20 8.56
N GLY A 26 12.35 1.65 7.92
CA GLY A 26 12.14 1.50 6.49
C GLY A 26 10.98 2.38 6.03
N GLY A 27 11.27 3.53 5.42
CA GLY A 27 10.36 4.33 4.57
C GLY A 27 9.09 4.91 5.17
N ASP A 28 8.28 4.07 5.80
CA ASP A 28 7.06 4.39 6.48
C ASP A 28 7.49 5.00 7.83
N ASN A 29 7.09 6.23 8.12
CA ASN A 29 7.32 6.86 9.42
C ASN A 29 6.04 6.76 10.27
N PRO A 30 5.56 5.54 10.63
CA PRO A 30 4.30 5.41 11.33
C PRO A 30 4.41 5.98 12.74
N VAL A 31 3.36 6.65 13.18
CA VAL A 31 3.15 6.97 14.59
C VAL A 31 2.62 5.72 15.27
N VAL A 32 3.39 5.15 16.20
CA VAL A 32 3.05 3.86 16.83
C VAL A 32 2.24 4.09 18.10
N PHE A 33 0.94 3.81 18.05
CA PHE A 33 0.06 3.80 19.22
C PHE A 33 0.06 2.43 19.92
N LYS A 34 -0.53 2.37 21.13
CA LYS A 34 -0.67 1.12 21.88
C LYS A 34 -1.55 0.09 21.18
N LYS A 35 -2.58 0.55 20.46
CA LYS A 35 -3.44 -0.31 19.63
C LYS A 35 -2.84 -0.39 18.21
N PRO A 36 -2.87 -1.58 17.56
CA PRO A 36 -2.41 -1.71 16.19
C PRO A 36 -3.35 -0.99 15.22
N TYR A 37 -2.84 -0.64 14.04
CA TYR A 37 -3.66 -0.14 12.93
C TYR A 37 -4.43 -1.28 12.26
N PRO A 38 -5.64 -1.05 11.74
CA PRO A 38 -6.36 0.21 11.82
C PRO A 38 -6.87 0.48 13.24
N LEU A 39 -6.82 1.75 13.64
CA LEU A 39 -7.49 2.21 14.85
C LEU A 39 -8.97 2.39 14.53
N SER A 40 -9.86 1.93 15.39
CA SER A 40 -11.30 2.05 15.15
C SER A 40 -12.07 2.51 16.39
N ALA A 41 -13.19 3.18 16.14
CA ALA A 41 -14.18 3.53 17.13
C ALA A 41 -15.58 3.41 16.53
N GLU A 42 -16.46 2.67 17.21
CA GLU A 42 -17.89 2.67 16.92
C GLU A 42 -18.52 3.92 17.54
N ILE A 43 -19.32 4.63 16.75
CA ILE A 43 -19.90 5.91 17.11
C ILE A 43 -21.41 5.76 17.03
N SER A 44 -22.10 6.01 18.15
CA SER A 44 -23.56 5.99 18.19
C SER A 44 -24.15 7.31 17.67
N ALA A 45 -25.33 7.26 17.05
CA ALA A 45 -26.12 8.44 16.71
C ALA A 45 -26.59 9.23 17.95
N SER A 46 -26.57 8.60 19.13
CA SER A 46 -26.92 9.23 20.41
C SER A 46 -25.73 9.88 21.13
N GLU A 47 -24.53 9.84 20.56
CA GLU A 47 -23.36 10.49 21.14
C GLU A 47 -23.60 11.98 21.35
N LYS A 48 -23.22 12.50 22.51
CA LYS A 48 -23.41 13.92 22.82
C LYS A 48 -22.45 14.77 21.98
N ILE A 49 -22.91 15.93 21.53
CA ILE A 49 -22.01 16.95 20.95
C ILE A 49 -20.96 17.30 22.01
N GLY A 50 -19.68 17.26 21.62
CA GLY A 50 -18.52 17.44 22.48
C GLY A 50 -17.94 16.16 23.08
N ALA A 51 -18.59 15.00 22.91
CA ALA A 51 -18.05 13.72 23.38
C ALA A 51 -16.77 13.34 22.63
N VAL A 52 -15.76 12.85 23.35
CA VAL A 52 -14.57 12.23 22.76
C VAL A 52 -14.94 10.79 22.40
N VAL A 53 -15.12 10.53 21.11
CA VAL A 53 -15.58 9.24 20.59
C VAL A 53 -14.43 8.32 20.17
N MET A 54 -13.23 8.88 20.00
CA MET A 54 -12.00 8.11 19.85
C MET A 54 -10.89 8.79 20.64
N ASP A 55 -10.08 7.99 21.34
CA ASP A 55 -8.88 8.45 22.02
C ASP A 55 -7.81 7.36 21.95
N THR A 56 -6.67 7.67 21.33
CA THR A 56 -5.60 6.69 21.12
C THR A 56 -4.72 6.47 22.34
N GLY A 57 -4.79 7.37 23.34
CA GLY A 57 -3.68 7.60 24.26
C GLY A 57 -2.43 8.12 23.52
N PHE A 58 -1.36 8.38 24.28
CA PHE A 58 -0.09 8.80 23.68
C PHE A 58 0.61 7.63 22.97
N SER A 59 1.19 7.93 21.81
CA SER A 59 2.04 7.04 21.03
C SER A 59 3.38 6.81 21.72
N GLN A 60 4.24 6.01 21.08
CA GLN A 60 5.66 6.06 21.38
C GLN A 60 6.26 7.39 20.92
N ALA A 61 7.39 7.80 21.52
CA ALA A 61 8.17 8.91 21.01
C ALA A 61 8.72 8.56 19.62
N SER A 62 8.74 9.54 18.72
CA SER A 62 9.21 9.31 17.35
C SER A 62 10.74 9.31 17.31
N PRO A 63 11.37 8.39 16.55
CA PRO A 63 12.82 8.42 16.34
C PRO A 63 13.27 9.67 15.54
N VAL A 64 12.37 10.25 14.76
CA VAL A 64 12.62 11.42 13.91
C VAL A 64 11.81 12.63 14.38
N ALA A 65 12.34 13.83 14.19
CA ALA A 65 11.60 15.06 14.50
C ALA A 65 10.42 15.20 13.53
N ILE A 66 9.22 15.33 14.07
CA ILE A 66 7.94 15.41 13.37
C ILE A 66 7.62 16.89 13.17
N ALA A 67 7.55 17.34 11.93
CA ALA A 67 7.08 18.69 11.56
C ALA A 67 5.58 18.69 11.20
N SER A 68 5.06 17.55 10.73
CA SER A 68 3.65 17.42 10.38
C SER A 68 3.17 15.99 10.57
N VAL A 69 1.88 15.81 10.78
CA VAL A 69 1.24 14.50 10.95
C VAL A 69 0.15 14.35 9.92
N LEU A 70 0.12 13.21 9.25
CA LEU A 70 -0.88 12.89 8.25
C LEU A 70 -1.69 11.69 8.73
N VAL A 71 -3.01 11.79 8.65
CA VAL A 71 -3.97 10.77 9.07
C VAL A 71 -4.81 10.39 7.87
N GLN A 72 -5.04 9.11 7.62
CA GLN A 72 -5.98 8.65 6.59
C GLN A 72 -6.81 7.47 7.06
N GLY A 73 -8.05 7.39 6.56
CA GLY A 73 -9.03 6.46 7.11
C GLY A 73 -10.41 6.52 6.46
N GLU A 74 -11.39 5.94 7.13
CA GLU A 74 -12.81 6.03 6.81
C GLU A 74 -13.55 6.82 7.88
N MET A 75 -14.26 7.85 7.46
CA MET A 75 -15.17 8.68 8.22
C MET A 75 -16.48 8.79 7.42
N PRO A 76 -17.35 7.76 7.46
CA PRO A 76 -18.57 7.73 6.65
C PRO A 76 -19.51 8.91 6.88
N GLU A 77 -19.54 9.44 8.11
CA GLU A 77 -20.36 10.59 8.48
C GLU A 77 -19.48 11.80 8.79
N ALA A 78 -19.86 12.95 8.23
CA ALA A 78 -19.30 14.23 8.63
C ALA A 78 -19.72 14.57 10.08
N GLY A 79 -19.05 15.56 10.68
CA GLY A 79 -19.36 16.00 12.03
C GLY A 79 -18.47 15.39 13.11
N LEU A 80 -17.34 14.80 12.73
CA LEU A 80 -16.22 14.54 13.65
C LEU A 80 -15.14 15.60 13.47
N GLU A 81 -14.63 16.11 14.59
CA GLU A 81 -13.42 16.92 14.62
C GLU A 81 -12.25 16.04 15.10
N LEU A 82 -11.20 15.94 14.30
CA LEU A 82 -9.95 15.32 14.73
C LEU A 82 -9.09 16.32 15.48
N GLN A 83 -8.46 15.89 16.56
CA GLN A 83 -7.52 16.69 17.34
C GLN A 83 -6.25 15.90 17.59
N LEU A 84 -5.11 16.53 17.34
CA LEU A 84 -3.81 15.99 17.66
C LEU A 84 -3.28 16.69 18.91
N LEU A 85 -2.80 15.93 19.88
CA LEU A 85 -2.11 16.43 21.05
C LEU A 85 -0.65 15.97 20.98
N VAL A 86 0.27 16.88 21.26
CA VAL A 86 1.69 16.59 21.43
C VAL A 86 1.97 16.58 22.92
N GLU A 87 2.53 15.47 23.43
CA GLU A 87 2.86 15.35 24.85
C GLU A 87 3.90 16.41 25.22
N ASP A 88 3.53 17.25 26.19
CA ASP A 88 4.43 18.16 26.87
C ASP A 88 4.35 17.87 28.37
N LYS A 89 5.49 17.54 28.97
CA LYS A 89 5.60 17.26 30.40
C LYS A 89 6.35 18.41 31.06
N PHE A 90 5.60 19.43 31.43
CA PHE A 90 6.08 20.41 32.38
C PHE A 90 5.53 20.10 33.78
N LEU A 91 6.38 19.51 34.65
CA LEU A 91 6.03 19.12 36.02
C LEU A 91 4.85 18.11 36.09
N PHE A 92 3.96 18.26 37.08
CA PHE A 92 2.80 17.40 37.36
C PHE A 92 1.52 17.84 36.61
N PHE A 93 1.62 18.75 35.64
CA PHE A 93 0.48 19.26 34.88
C PHE A 93 0.56 18.80 33.41
N ASP A 94 -0.57 18.38 32.85
CA ASP A 94 -0.69 18.07 31.42
C ASP A 94 -0.77 19.39 30.64
N THR A 95 0.34 19.82 30.05
CA THR A 95 0.44 21.04 29.22
C THR A 95 0.40 20.74 27.73
N SER A 96 -0.07 19.55 27.34
CA SER A 96 -0.02 19.08 25.96
C SER A 96 -0.54 20.11 24.96
N ALA A 97 0.29 20.44 23.97
CA ALA A 97 -0.09 21.34 22.89
C ALA A 97 -1.14 20.65 21.99
N LYS A 98 -2.24 21.36 21.71
CA LYS A 98 -3.37 20.85 20.94
C LYS A 98 -3.42 21.48 19.56
N PHE A 99 -3.56 20.64 18.55
CA PHE A 99 -3.61 21.02 17.14
C PHE A 99 -4.92 20.56 16.50
N SER A 100 -5.50 21.44 15.69
CA SER A 100 -6.54 21.08 14.73
C SER A 100 -5.88 20.79 13.37
N PRO A 101 -6.51 20.01 12.48
CA PRO A 101 -5.94 19.76 11.17
C PRO A 101 -5.84 21.07 10.39
N ALA A 102 -4.68 21.35 9.82
CA ALA A 102 -4.49 22.44 8.86
C ALA A 102 -5.29 22.21 7.58
N LYS A 103 -5.51 20.93 7.22
CA LYS A 103 -6.35 20.55 6.09
C LYS A 103 -7.02 19.21 6.33
N VAL A 104 -8.30 19.11 5.95
CA VAL A 104 -9.06 17.86 5.90
C VAL A 104 -9.69 17.74 4.52
N LYS A 105 -9.68 16.53 3.97
CA LYS A 105 -10.49 16.18 2.81
C LYS A 105 -11.28 14.93 3.11
N LEU A 106 -12.61 15.07 3.08
CA LEU A 106 -13.57 13.96 3.18
C LEU A 106 -14.16 13.71 1.79
N PHE A 107 -14.15 12.45 1.35
CA PHE A 107 -14.68 12.02 0.08
C PHE A 107 -16.11 11.49 0.24
N PRO A 108 -16.96 11.56 -0.79
CA PRO A 108 -18.34 11.08 -0.70
C PRO A 108 -18.50 9.60 -0.33
N ASN A 109 -17.47 8.78 -0.57
CA ASN A 109 -17.45 7.36 -0.23
C ASN A 109 -16.98 7.08 1.22
N GLY A 110 -16.85 8.12 2.04
CA GLY A 110 -16.39 8.03 3.43
C GLY A 110 -14.88 7.98 3.61
N ARG A 111 -14.06 7.87 2.55
CA ARG A 111 -12.60 7.96 2.71
C ARG A 111 -12.20 9.38 3.10
N PHE A 112 -11.17 9.54 3.93
CA PHE A 112 -10.66 10.85 4.28
C PHE A 112 -9.16 10.84 4.50
N TRP A 113 -8.57 12.03 4.41
CA TRP A 113 -7.27 12.31 5.01
C TRP A 113 -7.29 13.68 5.71
N ALA A 114 -6.45 13.82 6.74
CA ALA A 114 -6.27 15.04 7.51
C ALA A 114 -4.78 15.28 7.78
N ARG A 115 -4.34 16.53 7.59
CA ARG A 115 -2.96 16.96 7.83
C ARG A 115 -2.93 17.94 9.01
N PHE A 116 -2.04 17.70 9.95
CA PHE A 116 -1.70 18.58 11.05
C PHE A 116 -0.31 19.14 10.81
N ASP A 117 -0.17 20.46 10.82
CA ASP A 117 1.15 21.11 10.78
C ASP A 117 1.49 21.54 12.21
N LEU A 118 2.67 21.11 12.69
CA LEU A 118 3.13 21.44 14.03
C LEU A 118 3.86 22.78 14.00
N ALA A 119 3.69 23.58 15.06
CA ALA A 119 4.35 24.89 15.15
C ALA A 119 5.88 24.74 15.23
N GLU A 120 6.34 23.70 15.92
CA GLU A 120 7.75 23.33 16.03
C GLU A 120 7.90 21.82 15.85
N ALA A 121 9.03 21.41 15.26
CA ALA A 121 9.30 20.00 15.05
C ALA A 121 9.58 19.30 16.38
N THR A 122 8.97 18.13 16.62
CA THR A 122 9.03 17.45 17.91
C THR A 122 9.26 15.95 17.76
N ARG A 123 9.90 15.31 18.76
CA ARG A 123 9.94 13.85 18.89
C ARG A 123 8.95 13.31 19.93
N SER A 124 8.22 14.20 20.59
CA SER A 124 7.30 13.84 21.66
C SER A 124 6.21 12.88 21.19
N PRO A 125 5.73 11.99 22.09
CA PRO A 125 4.53 11.22 21.86
C PRO A 125 3.34 12.05 21.39
N LEU A 126 2.53 11.46 20.51
CA LEU A 126 1.35 12.05 19.92
C LEU A 126 0.10 11.35 20.42
N ARG A 127 -1.02 12.05 20.57
CA ARG A 127 -2.32 11.48 20.89
C ARG A 127 -3.36 12.01 19.93
N LEU A 128 -4.09 11.12 19.27
CA LEU A 128 -5.17 11.50 18.38
C LEU A 128 -6.50 11.32 19.12
N LYS A 129 -7.38 12.31 18.95
CA LYS A 129 -8.76 12.25 19.42
C LYS A 129 -9.71 12.54 18.28
N ALA A 130 -10.88 11.93 18.32
CA ALA A 130 -12.04 12.34 17.52
C ALA A 130 -13.14 12.83 18.46
N ILE A 131 -13.69 14.01 18.17
CA ILE A 131 -14.75 14.64 18.95
C ILE A 131 -16.01 14.74 18.11
N ASN A 132 -17.14 14.31 18.67
CA ASN A 132 -18.43 14.48 18.04
C ASN A 132 -18.83 15.97 18.00
N ARG A 133 -19.06 16.51 16.80
CA ARG A 133 -19.55 17.87 16.53
C ARG A 133 -20.92 17.90 15.87
N GLY A 134 -21.57 16.75 15.73
CA GLY A 134 -22.90 16.64 15.13
C GLY A 134 -23.03 15.47 14.17
N VAL A 135 -22.45 14.32 14.52
CA VAL A 135 -22.71 13.06 13.84
C VAL A 135 -24.21 12.77 13.89
N LYS A 136 -24.79 12.37 12.75
CA LYS A 136 -26.24 12.14 12.62
C LYS A 136 -26.63 10.66 12.60
N ALA A 137 -25.70 9.79 12.24
CA ALA A 137 -25.94 8.36 12.11
C ALA A 137 -24.82 7.56 12.78
N ALA A 138 -25.20 6.36 13.25
CA ALA A 138 -24.23 5.44 13.81
C ALA A 138 -23.30 4.93 12.69
N HIS A 139 -22.00 4.90 12.97
CA HIS A 139 -20.98 4.48 12.02
C HIS A 139 -19.68 4.11 12.74
N THR A 140 -18.72 3.56 12.00
CA THR A 140 -17.37 3.29 12.52
C THR A 140 -16.39 4.29 11.92
N LEU A 141 -15.65 5.01 12.77
CA LEU A 141 -14.45 5.72 12.35
C LEU A 141 -13.30 4.71 12.29
N ILE A 142 -12.61 4.64 11.16
CA ILE A 142 -11.45 3.77 10.94
C ILE A 142 -10.27 4.66 10.55
N ILE A 143 -9.10 4.44 11.14
CA ILE A 143 -7.84 5.11 10.78
C ILE A 143 -6.85 4.03 10.38
N TYR A 144 -6.50 3.99 9.10
CA TYR A 144 -5.57 3.02 8.56
C TYR A 144 -4.11 3.37 8.86
N GLU A 145 -3.80 4.66 8.91
CA GLU A 145 -2.43 5.13 9.08
C GLU A 145 -2.43 6.51 9.76
N VAL A 146 -1.46 6.69 10.66
CA VAL A 146 -0.98 8.01 11.06
C VAL A 146 0.52 8.05 10.79
N GLU A 147 0.94 8.98 9.93
CA GLU A 147 2.32 9.11 9.46
C GLU A 147 2.93 10.41 9.98
N ALA A 148 4.16 10.31 10.48
CA ALA A 148 5.00 11.44 10.86
C ALA A 148 5.83 11.93 9.67
N MET A 149 5.79 13.23 9.42
CA MET A 149 6.55 13.88 8.35
C MET A 149 7.66 14.75 8.96
N THR A 150 8.90 14.58 8.50
CA THR A 150 10.10 15.16 9.13
C THR A 150 10.49 16.54 8.61
N SER A 151 10.00 16.94 7.44
CA SER A 151 10.21 18.28 6.87
C SER A 151 8.87 18.92 6.48
N SER A 152 8.78 20.23 6.68
CA SER A 152 7.83 21.07 5.93
C SER A 152 8.22 20.96 4.45
N PRO A 153 7.24 20.86 3.52
CA PRO A 153 7.42 20.21 2.23
C PRO A 153 8.31 21.02 1.29
N GLN A 154 9.60 20.74 1.28
CA GLN A 154 10.54 21.15 0.24
C GLN A 154 11.52 20.02 -0.03
N GLY A 155 11.43 19.48 -1.25
CA GLY A 155 12.45 18.64 -1.86
C GLY A 155 12.36 17.17 -1.50
N GLU A 156 11.97 16.35 -2.48
CA GLU A 156 12.57 15.03 -2.61
C GLU A 156 14.09 15.17 -2.43
N ASP A 157 14.65 14.40 -1.50
CA ASP A 157 16.08 14.43 -1.22
C ASP A 157 16.85 13.94 -2.46
N LYS A 158 17.39 14.89 -3.23
CA LYS A 158 18.22 14.65 -4.43
C LYS A 158 19.62 14.11 -4.09
N SER A 159 19.90 13.77 -2.84
CA SER A 159 21.19 13.23 -2.42
C SER A 159 21.13 11.70 -2.29
N ARG A 160 21.52 11.01 -3.38
CA ARG A 160 22.51 9.90 -3.33
C ARG A 160 22.92 9.49 -4.73
N THR A 161 24.12 9.93 -5.11
CA THR A 161 24.93 9.37 -6.18
C THR A 161 25.13 7.88 -5.93
N GLY A 162 24.72 7.06 -6.90
CA GLY A 162 25.03 5.64 -6.90
C GLY A 162 26.51 5.40 -7.19
N ASP A 163 27.10 4.42 -6.49
CA ASP A 163 28.33 3.79 -6.93
C ASP A 163 27.98 2.89 -8.13
N GLY A 164 28.32 3.40 -9.31
CA GLY A 164 28.13 2.72 -10.58
C GLY A 164 29.13 1.57 -10.77
N ALA A 165 28.62 0.40 -11.15
CA ALA A 165 29.40 -0.59 -11.86
C ALA A 165 29.16 -0.39 -13.37
N ASP A 166 30.26 -0.15 -14.06
CA ASP A 166 30.41 0.15 -15.48
C ASP A 166 30.05 -1.07 -16.35
N VAL A 167 29.14 -0.90 -17.31
CA VAL A 167 28.97 -1.81 -18.44
C VAL A 167 28.86 -0.97 -19.71
N THR A 168 29.97 -0.91 -20.44
CA THR A 168 30.09 -0.23 -21.72
C THR A 168 29.45 -1.06 -22.83
N GLY A 169 28.38 -0.54 -23.43
CA GLY A 169 27.75 -1.06 -24.64
C GLY A 169 26.94 0.05 -25.31
N THR A 170 27.54 0.72 -26.29
CA THR A 170 26.95 1.85 -27.01
C THR A 170 25.93 1.39 -28.05
N VAL A 171 24.64 1.49 -27.69
CA VAL A 171 23.51 1.56 -28.64
C VAL A 171 22.98 3.00 -28.58
N PRO A 172 22.76 3.70 -29.70
CA PRO A 172 22.21 5.06 -29.67
C PRO A 172 20.79 5.02 -29.08
N PRO A 173 20.40 5.97 -28.20
CA PRO A 173 19.09 5.93 -27.59
C PRO A 173 18.04 6.22 -28.68
N ARG A 174 17.26 5.19 -29.05
CA ARG A 174 15.85 5.47 -29.32
C ARG A 174 15.35 6.14 -28.04
N GLU A 175 14.75 7.32 -28.11
CA GLU A 175 13.99 7.88 -27.00
C GLU A 175 13.01 6.80 -26.53
N GLN A 176 13.38 6.08 -25.48
CA GLN A 176 12.51 5.06 -24.92
C GLN A 176 11.35 5.83 -24.29
N SER A 177 10.16 5.62 -24.85
CA SER A 177 8.93 6.14 -24.26
C SER A 177 8.89 5.78 -22.79
N ILE A 178 8.71 6.78 -21.91
CA ILE A 178 8.50 6.54 -20.48
C ILE A 178 7.19 5.80 -20.20
N TYR A 179 6.29 5.75 -21.19
CA TYR A 179 5.00 5.06 -21.15
C TYR A 179 5.06 3.69 -21.80
N LEU A 180 4.21 2.80 -21.31
CA LEU A 180 3.92 1.52 -21.96
C LEU A 180 3.27 1.70 -23.33
N PRO A 181 3.51 0.78 -24.28
CA PRO A 181 2.80 0.77 -25.56
C PRO A 181 1.29 0.61 -25.35
N ARG A 182 0.49 1.02 -26.34
CA ARG A 182 -0.98 0.92 -26.28
C ARG A 182 -1.45 -0.53 -26.11
N GLU A 183 -0.87 -1.43 -26.89
CA GLU A 183 -1.19 -2.85 -26.89
C GLU A 183 -0.32 -3.57 -25.84
N LEU A 184 -0.98 -4.27 -24.92
CA LEU A 184 -0.38 -5.05 -23.85
C LEU A 184 -1.05 -6.43 -23.82
N PRO A 185 -0.37 -7.48 -23.32
CA PRO A 185 -0.96 -8.81 -23.20
C PRO A 185 -2.01 -8.90 -22.08
N PHE A 186 -2.28 -7.81 -21.37
CA PHE A 186 -3.30 -7.67 -20.34
C PHE A 186 -4.04 -6.34 -20.49
N GLN A 187 -5.24 -6.26 -19.91
CA GLN A 187 -6.02 -5.03 -19.88
C GLN A 187 -5.44 -4.08 -18.82
N LEU A 188 -5.11 -2.86 -19.24
CA LEU A 188 -4.58 -1.81 -18.37
C LEU A 188 -5.52 -0.61 -18.42
N VAL A 189 -6.15 -0.27 -17.29
CA VAL A 189 -6.94 0.95 -17.15
C VAL A 189 -5.97 2.12 -17.15
N ARG A 190 -5.97 2.89 -18.23
CA ARG A 190 -5.06 4.03 -18.39
C ARG A 190 -5.42 5.17 -17.46
N ARG A 191 -4.44 6.04 -17.21
CA ARG A 191 -4.60 7.24 -16.39
C ARG A 191 -5.84 8.07 -16.75
N ALA A 192 -6.11 8.26 -18.03
CA ALA A 192 -7.28 9.02 -18.48
C ALA A 192 -8.61 8.34 -18.11
N GLU A 193 -8.66 7.01 -18.15
CA GLU A 193 -9.88 6.22 -17.89
C GLU A 193 -10.30 6.29 -16.43
N TRP A 194 -9.34 6.21 -15.50
CA TRP A 194 -9.62 6.39 -14.07
C TRP A 194 -9.59 7.85 -13.60
N LYS A 195 -9.44 8.81 -14.53
CA LYS A 195 -9.45 10.26 -14.28
C LYS A 195 -8.30 10.74 -13.38
N ALA A 196 -7.09 10.26 -13.67
CA ALA A 196 -5.88 10.70 -12.99
C ALA A 196 -5.66 12.20 -13.11
N ALA A 197 -5.30 12.85 -12.00
CA ALA A 197 -4.70 14.17 -12.03
C ALA A 197 -3.34 14.12 -12.78
N PRO A 198 -2.93 15.21 -13.46
CA PRO A 198 -1.57 15.32 -13.98
C PRO A 198 -0.56 15.41 -12.82
N PRO A 199 0.72 15.05 -13.04
CA PRO A 199 1.76 15.29 -12.04
C PRO A 199 1.90 16.79 -11.73
N LYS A 200 2.36 17.12 -10.52
CA LYS A 200 2.59 18.51 -10.09
C LYS A 200 3.82 19.14 -10.73
N GLU A 201 4.81 18.32 -11.07
CA GLU A 201 6.13 18.67 -11.55
C GLU A 201 6.58 17.67 -12.63
N ASN A 202 7.65 18.00 -13.35
CA ASN A 202 8.23 17.09 -14.32
C ASN A 202 8.76 15.83 -13.66
N TYR A 203 8.65 14.71 -14.36
CA TYR A 203 9.21 13.45 -13.90
C TYR A 203 10.72 13.35 -14.12
N GLU A 204 11.37 12.60 -13.24
CA GLU A 204 12.72 12.09 -13.47
C GLU A 204 12.64 10.71 -14.13
N ALA A 205 13.32 10.55 -15.27
CA ALA A 205 13.31 9.31 -16.03
C ALA A 205 14.25 8.26 -15.40
N HIS A 206 13.89 6.98 -15.52
CA HIS A 206 14.76 5.85 -15.18
C HIS A 206 14.60 4.69 -16.15
N THR A 207 15.43 3.67 -16.01
CA THR A 207 15.25 2.39 -16.71
C THR A 207 14.83 1.32 -15.70
N PRO A 208 13.65 0.71 -15.84
CA PRO A 208 13.22 -0.37 -14.97
C PRO A 208 14.23 -1.52 -14.95
N ALA A 209 14.58 -1.99 -13.76
CA ALA A 209 15.45 -3.15 -13.55
C ALA A 209 14.92 -4.12 -12.47
N ARG A 210 13.93 -3.70 -11.67
CA ARG A 210 13.35 -4.49 -10.59
C ARG A 210 11.89 -4.20 -10.36
N ILE A 211 11.23 -5.14 -9.68
CA ILE A 211 9.83 -5.05 -9.28
C ILE A 211 9.73 -5.24 -7.77
N THR A 212 9.05 -4.31 -7.11
CA THR A 212 8.63 -4.45 -5.72
C THR A 212 7.11 -4.49 -5.65
N PHE A 213 6.54 -5.54 -5.06
CA PHE A 213 5.10 -5.60 -4.81
C PHE A 213 4.77 -5.12 -3.39
N HIS A 214 3.64 -4.41 -3.32
CA HIS A 214 3.13 -3.71 -2.16
C HIS A 214 1.69 -4.11 -1.90
N HIS A 215 1.19 -3.73 -0.74
CA HIS A 215 -0.22 -3.43 -0.59
C HIS A 215 -0.43 -1.95 -0.29
N THR A 216 -1.68 -1.49 -0.34
CA THR A 216 -2.01 -0.11 0.04
C THR A 216 -2.16 0.09 1.54
N ALA A 217 -2.24 -1.00 2.33
CA ALA A 217 -2.52 -0.98 3.76
C ALA A 217 -3.82 -0.22 4.11
N GLY A 218 -4.73 -0.11 3.15
CA GLY A 218 -5.96 0.68 3.23
C GLY A 218 -7.20 -0.18 3.07
N ARG A 219 -8.28 0.48 2.67
CA ARG A 219 -9.56 -0.18 2.40
C ARG A 219 -9.43 -1.17 1.25
N LYS A 220 -9.88 -2.41 1.45
CA LYS A 220 -10.11 -3.36 0.36
C LYS A 220 -11.41 -2.99 -0.37
N PRO A 221 -11.38 -2.66 -1.68
CA PRO A 221 -12.58 -2.27 -2.41
C PRO A 221 -13.61 -3.40 -2.52
N ALA A 222 -14.89 -3.08 -2.34
CA ALA A 222 -15.99 -4.04 -2.43
C ALA A 222 -16.56 -4.21 -3.86
N SER A 223 -16.12 -3.41 -4.82
CA SER A 223 -16.49 -3.48 -6.23
C SER A 223 -15.45 -2.78 -7.11
N VAL A 224 -15.47 -3.02 -8.43
CA VAL A 224 -14.62 -2.30 -9.39
C VAL A 224 -14.82 -0.78 -9.30
N ALA A 225 -16.07 -0.31 -9.19
CA ALA A 225 -16.34 1.12 -9.01
C ALA A 225 -15.72 1.68 -7.72
N ALA A 226 -15.72 0.90 -6.64
CA ALA A 226 -15.03 1.28 -5.40
C ALA A 226 -13.50 1.27 -5.57
N ALA A 227 -12.95 0.40 -6.42
CA ALA A 227 -11.53 0.38 -6.73
C ALA A 227 -11.08 1.64 -7.47
N TYR A 228 -11.86 2.11 -8.46
CA TYR A 228 -11.62 3.41 -9.11
C TYR A 228 -11.59 4.56 -8.09
N ALA A 229 -12.55 4.57 -7.16
CA ALA A 229 -12.61 5.59 -6.11
C ALA A 229 -11.41 5.50 -5.14
N GLU A 230 -10.94 4.29 -4.82
CA GLU A 230 -9.77 4.10 -3.95
C GLU A 230 -8.46 4.53 -4.65
N VAL A 231 -8.27 4.22 -5.94
CA VAL A 231 -7.09 4.69 -6.70
C VAL A 231 -7.06 6.22 -6.78
N GLN A 232 -8.21 6.86 -7.02
CA GLN A 232 -8.34 8.32 -7.00
C GLN A 232 -8.04 8.91 -5.61
N PHE A 233 -8.52 8.25 -4.55
CA PHE A 233 -8.19 8.63 -3.18
C PHE A 233 -6.68 8.55 -2.92
N ILE A 234 -6.03 7.46 -3.31
CA ILE A 234 -4.59 7.25 -3.10
C ILE A 234 -3.78 8.33 -3.84
N GLN A 235 -4.11 8.62 -5.10
CA GLN A 235 -3.44 9.69 -5.84
C GLN A 235 -3.59 11.04 -5.13
N ASP A 236 -4.81 11.39 -4.72
CA ASP A 236 -5.07 12.65 -4.03
C ASP A 236 -4.37 12.72 -2.67
N TYR A 237 -4.37 11.63 -1.91
CA TYR A 237 -3.66 11.52 -0.65
C TYR A 237 -2.15 11.73 -0.82
N HIS A 238 -1.53 11.08 -1.80
CA HIS A 238 -0.11 11.22 -2.10
C HIS A 238 0.23 12.65 -2.54
N MET A 239 -0.54 13.19 -3.48
CA MET A 239 -0.27 14.51 -4.03
C MET A 239 -0.58 15.62 -3.03
N ASN A 240 -1.72 15.57 -2.35
CA ASN A 240 -2.25 16.71 -1.59
C ASN A 240 -2.04 16.58 -0.07
N GLY A 241 -2.05 15.36 0.45
CA GLY A 241 -1.69 15.02 1.83
C GLY A 241 -0.17 14.93 2.01
N LYS A 242 0.47 13.99 1.32
CA LYS A 242 1.93 13.73 1.40
C LYS A 242 2.79 14.73 0.62
N LYS A 243 2.19 15.55 -0.26
CA LYS A 243 2.89 16.55 -1.10
C LYS A 243 3.81 15.97 -2.17
N TRP A 244 3.58 14.74 -2.59
CA TRP A 244 4.34 14.11 -3.66
C TRP A 244 3.96 14.67 -5.03
N ASN A 245 4.82 14.44 -6.03
CA ASN A 245 4.58 14.85 -7.41
C ASN A 245 3.33 14.18 -8.01
N ASP A 246 3.17 12.87 -7.77
CA ASP A 246 2.04 12.05 -8.22
C ASP A 246 1.86 10.82 -7.30
N ILE A 247 0.88 9.97 -7.59
CA ILE A 247 0.71 8.62 -6.99
C ILE A 247 2.05 7.87 -6.93
N GLY A 248 2.30 7.11 -5.87
CA GLY A 248 3.65 6.60 -5.57
C GLY A 248 4.02 5.36 -6.37
N TYR A 249 3.00 4.60 -6.82
CA TYR A 249 3.14 3.32 -7.49
C TYR A 249 3.05 3.47 -9.01
N HIS A 250 3.59 2.48 -9.72
CA HIS A 250 3.50 2.39 -11.18
C HIS A 250 2.26 1.63 -11.61
N PHE A 251 1.85 0.64 -10.80
CA PHE A 251 0.62 -0.12 -11.00
C PHE A 251 -0.12 -0.29 -9.68
N LEU A 252 -1.44 -0.31 -9.76
CA LEU A 252 -2.31 -0.74 -8.67
C LEU A 252 -3.21 -1.87 -9.17
N VAL A 253 -3.40 -2.92 -8.37
CA VAL A 253 -4.21 -4.08 -8.72
C VAL A 253 -5.33 -4.24 -7.69
N ASP A 254 -6.57 -4.31 -8.16
CA ASP A 254 -7.73 -4.50 -7.28
C ASP A 254 -8.05 -5.99 -7.04
N PRO A 255 -8.94 -6.31 -6.07
CA PRO A 255 -9.41 -7.68 -5.82
C PRO A 255 -10.03 -8.40 -7.02
N PHE A 256 -10.48 -7.66 -8.04
CA PHE A 256 -11.21 -8.16 -9.19
C PHE A 256 -10.30 -8.36 -10.42
N GLY A 257 -8.99 -8.13 -10.27
CA GLY A 257 -8.00 -8.26 -11.35
C GLY A 257 -7.88 -7.03 -12.24
N THR A 258 -8.52 -5.91 -11.91
CA THR A 258 -8.32 -4.65 -12.64
C THR A 258 -6.93 -4.11 -12.35
N ILE A 259 -6.15 -3.85 -13.40
CA ILE A 259 -4.82 -3.24 -13.31
C ILE A 259 -4.95 -1.76 -13.70
N PHE A 260 -4.59 -0.87 -12.78
CA PHE A 260 -4.60 0.58 -12.98
C PHE A 260 -3.18 1.09 -13.25
N GLU A 261 -3.05 1.93 -14.29
CA GLU A 261 -1.81 2.64 -14.59
C GLU A 261 -1.59 3.78 -13.58
N GLY A 262 -0.54 3.69 -12.78
CA GLY A 262 -0.05 4.74 -11.88
C GLY A 262 0.94 5.65 -12.59
N ARG A 263 2.15 5.81 -12.04
CA ARG A 263 3.25 6.51 -12.72
C ARG A 263 3.71 5.76 -13.98
N PRO A 264 4.16 6.47 -15.02
CA PRO A 264 4.80 5.85 -16.18
C PRO A 264 5.95 4.93 -15.76
N VAL A 265 6.11 3.77 -16.42
CA VAL A 265 7.15 2.80 -16.05
C VAL A 265 8.57 3.33 -16.20
N GLY A 266 8.80 4.25 -17.14
CA GLY A 266 10.10 4.87 -17.37
C GLY A 266 10.42 6.07 -16.46
N VAL A 267 9.68 6.29 -15.37
CA VAL A 267 9.98 7.37 -14.42
C VAL A 267 10.09 6.85 -12.99
N ILE A 268 10.82 7.58 -12.15
CA ILE A 268 11.03 7.21 -10.75
C ILE A 268 9.72 7.26 -9.95
N GLY A 269 9.48 6.20 -9.17
CA GLY A 269 8.35 6.08 -8.25
C GLY A 269 8.56 6.76 -6.88
N ALA A 270 7.59 6.60 -6.00
CA ALA A 270 7.68 7.02 -4.59
C ALA A 270 7.04 5.95 -3.69
N HIS A 271 7.63 4.75 -3.67
CA HIS A 271 7.04 3.57 -3.02
C HIS A 271 8.01 2.78 -2.13
N VAL A 272 9.33 2.92 -2.31
CA VAL A 272 10.36 2.40 -1.39
C VAL A 272 11.40 3.48 -1.12
N LEU A 273 11.46 3.98 0.12
CA LEU A 273 12.41 5.03 0.49
C LEU A 273 13.86 4.61 0.18
N TYR A 274 14.62 5.49 -0.47
CA TYR A 274 15.99 5.27 -0.95
C TYR A 274 16.19 4.14 -1.98
N ARG A 275 15.12 3.54 -2.51
CA ARG A 275 15.18 2.42 -3.48
C ARG A 275 14.20 2.59 -4.66
N ASN A 276 13.73 3.81 -4.92
CA ASN A 276 12.84 4.11 -6.03
C ASN A 276 13.48 4.07 -7.42
N PRO A 277 14.74 4.52 -7.63
CA PRO A 277 15.38 4.42 -8.93
C PRO A 277 15.42 2.98 -9.44
N ASN A 278 15.13 2.81 -10.73
CA ASN A 278 15.06 1.53 -11.44
C ASN A 278 14.00 0.54 -10.90
N ASN A 279 13.13 0.97 -9.97
CA ASN A 279 12.22 0.09 -9.25
C ASN A 279 10.75 0.35 -9.57
N ILE A 280 10.08 -0.66 -10.10
CA ILE A 280 8.66 -0.63 -10.40
C ILE A 280 7.85 -1.12 -9.20
N GLY A 281 6.94 -0.27 -8.75
CA GLY A 281 6.03 -0.54 -7.64
C GLY A 281 4.67 -1.03 -8.13
N VAL A 282 4.30 -2.25 -7.76
CA VAL A 282 2.97 -2.86 -8.03
C VAL A 282 2.23 -3.01 -6.71
N SER A 283 1.16 -2.24 -6.49
CA SER A 283 0.45 -2.22 -5.20
C SER A 283 -0.92 -2.87 -5.27
N VAL A 284 -1.19 -3.84 -4.41
CA VAL A 284 -2.50 -4.50 -4.32
C VAL A 284 -3.40 -3.74 -3.35
N LEU A 285 -4.63 -3.41 -3.78
CA LEU A 285 -5.59 -2.66 -2.97
C LEU A 285 -6.13 -3.54 -1.82
N GLY A 286 -5.78 -3.19 -0.58
CA GLY A 286 -6.26 -3.87 0.62
C GLY A 286 -5.25 -3.84 1.78
N ASN A 287 -5.57 -4.56 2.87
CA ASN A 287 -4.67 -4.72 4.01
C ASN A 287 -4.49 -6.19 4.40
N TYR A 288 -3.33 -6.72 4.00
CA TYR A 288 -2.96 -8.13 4.14
C TYR A 288 -2.09 -8.43 5.38
N HIS A 289 -2.01 -7.53 6.36
CA HIS A 289 -1.36 -7.79 7.66
C HIS A 289 -2.34 -7.71 8.84
N PRO A 290 -2.01 -8.35 9.98
CA PRO A 290 -2.82 -8.24 11.20
C PRO A 290 -2.98 -6.78 11.66
N PRO A 291 -4.18 -6.41 12.13
CA PRO A 291 -5.31 -7.24 12.50
C PRO A 291 -6.35 -7.43 11.38
N VAL A 292 -6.22 -6.76 10.23
CA VAL A 292 -7.19 -6.90 9.12
C VAL A 292 -7.00 -8.24 8.44
N SER A 293 -5.77 -8.55 8.04
CA SER A 293 -5.39 -9.85 7.49
C SER A 293 -6.28 -10.31 6.33
N ASP A 294 -6.58 -9.40 5.38
CA ASP A 294 -7.29 -9.75 4.15
C ASP A 294 -6.62 -10.94 3.46
N GLN A 295 -7.41 -11.78 2.77
CA GLN A 295 -6.87 -12.78 1.87
C GLN A 295 -6.69 -12.18 0.48
N PRO A 296 -5.54 -12.42 -0.20
CA PRO A 296 -5.35 -12.01 -1.58
C PRO A 296 -6.27 -12.81 -2.50
N ASP A 297 -7.00 -12.09 -3.36
CA ASP A 297 -7.87 -12.72 -4.34
C ASP A 297 -7.04 -13.28 -5.50
N PHE A 298 -7.44 -14.42 -6.04
CA PHE A 298 -6.76 -15.04 -7.16
C PHE A 298 -6.54 -14.08 -8.34
N LEU A 299 -7.55 -13.27 -8.66
CA LEU A 299 -7.48 -12.29 -9.75
C LEU A 299 -6.47 -11.16 -9.46
N SER A 300 -6.32 -10.75 -8.19
CA SER A 300 -5.29 -9.79 -7.81
C SER A 300 -3.87 -10.36 -7.98
N LEU A 301 -3.67 -11.64 -7.64
CA LEU A 301 -2.40 -12.34 -7.85
C LEU A 301 -2.10 -12.51 -9.34
N ALA A 302 -3.11 -12.86 -10.15
CA ALA A 302 -2.98 -12.94 -11.60
C ALA A 302 -2.56 -11.59 -12.21
N GLY A 303 -3.15 -10.48 -11.75
CA GLY A 303 -2.76 -9.14 -12.21
C GLY A 303 -1.31 -8.78 -11.89
N ILE A 304 -0.79 -9.20 -10.72
CA ILE A 304 0.65 -9.05 -10.40
C ILE A 304 1.51 -9.88 -11.38
N VAL A 305 1.09 -11.11 -11.68
CA VAL A 305 1.79 -11.99 -12.63
C VAL A 305 1.81 -11.39 -14.03
N ASP A 306 0.68 -10.88 -14.54
CA ASP A 306 0.58 -10.30 -15.88
C ASP A 306 1.51 -9.09 -16.04
N VAL A 307 1.47 -8.16 -15.08
CA VAL A 307 2.37 -7.00 -15.06
C VAL A 307 3.82 -7.45 -14.92
N GLY A 308 4.09 -8.36 -13.99
CA GLY A 308 5.44 -8.83 -13.71
C GLY A 308 6.06 -9.55 -14.89
N HIS A 309 5.33 -10.46 -15.53
CA HIS A 309 5.80 -11.23 -16.68
C HIS A 309 6.12 -10.32 -17.86
N TYR A 310 5.24 -9.37 -18.16
CA TYR A 310 5.49 -8.38 -19.20
C TYR A 310 6.75 -7.55 -18.92
N LEU A 311 6.90 -7.01 -17.71
CA LEU A 311 8.06 -6.19 -17.34
C LEU A 311 9.36 -7.00 -17.33
N ALA A 312 9.32 -8.24 -16.85
CA ALA A 312 10.46 -9.14 -16.85
C ALA A 312 10.97 -9.40 -18.27
N GLY A 313 10.07 -9.66 -19.22
CA GLY A 313 10.41 -9.82 -20.63
C GLY A 313 10.88 -8.52 -21.30
N ALA A 314 10.15 -7.42 -21.11
CA ALA A 314 10.41 -6.14 -21.76
C ALA A 314 11.73 -5.49 -21.34
N TYR A 315 12.14 -5.70 -20.08
CA TYR A 315 13.35 -5.09 -19.50
C TYR A 315 14.44 -6.11 -19.13
N ALA A 316 14.29 -7.38 -19.54
CA ALA A 316 15.21 -8.47 -19.22
C ALA A 316 15.52 -8.58 -17.72
N MET A 317 14.53 -8.36 -16.86
CA MET A 317 14.73 -8.41 -15.41
C MET A 317 15.00 -9.84 -14.96
N PRO A 318 16.03 -10.10 -14.13
CA PRO A 318 16.29 -11.43 -13.62
C PRO A 318 15.34 -11.76 -12.45
N PRO A 319 15.06 -13.07 -12.19
CA PRO A 319 14.22 -13.48 -11.07
C PRO A 319 14.64 -12.94 -9.70
N ALA A 320 15.93 -12.64 -9.53
CA ALA A 320 16.49 -12.08 -8.30
C ALA A 320 16.01 -10.65 -8.01
N GLU A 321 15.55 -9.91 -9.01
CA GLU A 321 15.09 -8.51 -8.91
C GLU A 321 13.57 -8.39 -8.67
N PHE A 322 13.00 -9.39 -7.99
CA PHE A 322 11.60 -9.40 -7.54
C PHE A 322 11.53 -9.46 -6.00
N PHE A 323 10.89 -8.44 -5.42
CA PHE A 323 10.87 -8.18 -3.98
C PHE A 323 9.45 -7.90 -3.50
N GLY A 324 9.13 -8.24 -2.26
CA GLY A 324 8.11 -7.55 -1.48
C GLY A 324 8.74 -6.36 -0.76
N HIS A 325 7.98 -5.30 -0.45
CA HIS A 325 8.54 -4.10 0.20
C HIS A 325 9.43 -4.39 1.42
N ARG A 326 9.00 -5.30 2.30
CA ARG A 326 9.75 -5.74 3.49
C ARG A 326 11.12 -6.37 3.21
N ASP A 327 11.42 -6.77 1.98
CA ASP A 327 12.76 -7.25 1.60
C ASP A 327 13.78 -6.10 1.49
N LEU A 328 13.30 -4.88 1.29
CA LEU A 328 14.12 -3.71 0.97
C LEU A 328 14.25 -2.71 2.14
N GLY A 329 13.60 -2.98 3.27
CA GLY A 329 13.64 -2.17 4.49
C GLY A 329 12.67 -2.66 5.57
N ALA A 330 12.69 -2.04 6.75
CA ALA A 330 11.77 -2.39 7.82
C ALA A 330 10.35 -1.85 7.54
N SER A 331 9.51 -2.66 6.92
CA SER A 331 8.09 -2.38 6.68
C SER A 331 7.26 -3.65 6.89
N SER A 332 5.98 -3.51 7.27
CA SER A 332 5.02 -4.62 7.26
C SER A 332 4.44 -4.87 5.87
N CYS A 333 4.61 -3.96 4.92
CA CYS A 333 4.19 -4.12 3.53
C CYS A 333 5.00 -5.26 2.87
N PRO A 334 4.41 -6.14 2.04
CA PRO A 334 3.05 -6.13 1.47
C PRO A 334 1.99 -6.83 2.34
N GLY A 335 2.29 -7.09 3.62
CA GLY A 335 1.46 -7.86 4.54
C GLY A 335 1.72 -9.36 4.46
N ASP A 336 1.45 -10.07 5.55
CA ASP A 336 1.86 -11.47 5.71
C ASP A 336 1.18 -12.39 4.71
N HIS A 337 -0.13 -12.19 4.46
CA HIS A 337 -0.88 -13.04 3.54
C HIS A 337 -0.47 -12.84 2.08
N LEU A 338 -0.19 -11.60 1.66
CA LEU A 338 0.26 -11.34 0.29
C LEU A 338 1.74 -11.73 0.11
N TYR A 339 2.58 -11.47 1.12
CA TYR A 339 3.99 -11.85 1.10
C TYR A 339 4.19 -13.38 1.04
N ALA A 340 3.29 -14.17 1.60
CA ALA A 340 3.33 -15.64 1.51
C ALA A 340 3.32 -16.16 0.06
N TYR A 341 2.78 -15.40 -0.89
CA TYR A 341 2.76 -15.75 -2.31
C TYR A 341 4.03 -15.33 -3.06
N LYS A 342 5.00 -14.68 -2.43
CA LYS A 342 6.19 -14.11 -3.09
C LYS A 342 6.90 -15.10 -4.02
N GLU A 343 7.19 -16.31 -3.54
CA GLU A 343 7.91 -17.30 -4.36
C GLU A 343 7.02 -17.95 -5.43
N THR A 344 5.72 -18.07 -5.19
CA THR A 344 4.75 -18.49 -6.22
C THR A 344 4.64 -17.45 -7.33
N LEU A 345 4.55 -16.16 -6.97
CA LEU A 345 4.53 -15.04 -7.91
C LEU A 345 5.83 -14.96 -8.70
N ARG A 346 6.99 -15.05 -8.03
CA ARG A 346 8.29 -15.10 -8.70
C ARG A 346 8.34 -16.26 -9.70
N GLY A 347 7.95 -17.46 -9.27
CA GLY A 347 7.89 -18.63 -10.14
C GLY A 347 7.07 -18.35 -11.41
N ALA A 348 5.84 -17.85 -11.26
CA ALA A 348 4.93 -17.57 -12.35
C ALA A 348 5.40 -16.44 -13.29
N ILE A 349 5.94 -15.34 -12.74
CA ILE A 349 6.43 -14.18 -13.50
C ILE A 349 7.60 -14.57 -14.41
N PHE A 350 8.54 -15.35 -13.89
CA PHE A 350 9.77 -15.70 -14.60
C PHE A 350 9.73 -17.09 -15.23
N LEU A 351 8.53 -17.68 -15.40
CA LEU A 351 8.40 -18.90 -16.21
C LEU A 351 8.96 -18.63 -17.60
N PRO A 352 9.79 -19.53 -18.15
CA PRO A 352 10.14 -19.43 -19.55
C PRO A 352 8.85 -19.47 -20.38
N PRO A 353 8.74 -18.65 -21.45
CA PRO A 353 7.64 -18.81 -22.39
C PRO A 353 7.63 -20.29 -22.83
N LEU A 354 6.44 -20.89 -22.92
CA LEU A 354 6.27 -22.28 -23.39
C LEU A 354 6.82 -22.42 -24.81
N SER A 355 8.13 -22.61 -24.93
CA SER A 355 8.82 -22.82 -26.19
C SER A 355 8.68 -24.30 -26.57
N GLY A 356 7.62 -24.62 -27.31
CA GLY A 356 7.43 -25.95 -27.90
C GLY A 356 6.00 -26.48 -27.89
N ALA A 357 5.11 -25.94 -27.06
CA ALA A 357 3.74 -26.46 -26.94
C ALA A 357 2.88 -26.21 -28.21
N SER A 358 3.21 -25.20 -29.02
CA SER A 358 2.42 -24.89 -30.23
C SER A 358 2.58 -25.93 -31.35
N LYS A 359 3.63 -26.77 -31.32
CA LYS A 359 3.88 -27.77 -32.35
C LYS A 359 3.34 -29.16 -31.96
N GLU A 360 3.38 -29.51 -30.67
CA GLU A 360 2.81 -30.78 -30.19
C GLU A 360 1.28 -30.74 -30.03
N LEU A 361 0.67 -29.58 -29.71
CA LEU A 361 -0.80 -29.47 -29.64
C LEU A 361 -1.50 -29.56 -31.00
N ALA A 362 -0.78 -29.30 -32.11
CA ALA A 362 -1.32 -29.38 -33.46
C ALA A 362 -1.36 -30.82 -34.03
N ASP A 363 -0.57 -31.73 -33.44
CA ASP A 363 -0.42 -33.12 -33.91
C ASP A 363 -1.14 -34.14 -33.00
N LEU A 364 -1.83 -33.69 -31.95
CA LEU A 364 -2.67 -34.56 -31.12
C LEU A 364 -4.01 -34.86 -31.83
N PRO A 365 -4.44 -36.13 -31.92
CA PRO A 365 -5.77 -36.44 -32.43
C PRO A 365 -6.84 -35.78 -31.56
N SER A 366 -7.80 -35.13 -32.19
CA SER A 366 -8.87 -34.40 -31.51
C SER A 366 -9.57 -35.31 -30.48
N PRO A 367 -9.65 -34.91 -29.20
CA PRO A 367 -10.31 -35.74 -28.19
C PRO A 367 -11.82 -35.78 -28.45
N ASP A 368 -12.41 -36.96 -28.26
CA ASP A 368 -13.85 -37.18 -28.34
C ASP A 368 -14.53 -36.45 -27.16
N ILE A 369 -15.30 -35.39 -27.48
CA ILE A 369 -15.80 -34.40 -26.51
C ILE A 369 -17.12 -34.87 -25.89
N THR A 370 -17.06 -35.55 -24.75
CA THR A 370 -18.23 -35.70 -23.86
C THR A 370 -17.87 -35.66 -22.37
N SER A 371 -17.09 -34.65 -21.92
CA SER A 371 -16.91 -34.38 -20.49
C SER A 371 -17.54 -33.03 -20.10
N PRO A 372 -18.45 -32.99 -19.10
CA PRO A 372 -19.13 -31.76 -18.66
C PRO A 372 -18.21 -30.66 -18.10
N ALA A 373 -16.94 -30.95 -17.86
CA ALA A 373 -16.00 -30.02 -17.23
C ALA A 373 -15.38 -28.98 -18.20
N LEU A 374 -15.58 -29.11 -19.52
CA LEU A 374 -15.04 -28.17 -20.53
C LEU A 374 -16.01 -27.05 -20.95
N ASN A 375 -17.31 -27.17 -20.67
CA ASN A 375 -18.31 -26.14 -21.03
C ASN A 375 -18.25 -24.86 -20.17
N GLN A 376 -17.43 -24.80 -19.12
CA GLN A 376 -17.25 -23.58 -18.31
C GLN A 376 -15.98 -22.79 -18.65
N LEU A 377 -15.08 -23.32 -19.48
CA LEU A 377 -13.86 -22.62 -19.92
C LEU A 377 -13.98 -21.99 -21.32
N GLU A 378 -14.89 -22.47 -22.18
CA GLU A 378 -15.11 -21.90 -23.52
C GLU A 378 -16.06 -20.68 -23.56
N ASN A 379 -16.82 -20.40 -22.51
CA ASN A 379 -17.79 -19.28 -22.48
C ASN A 379 -17.22 -17.91 -22.06
N TRP A 380 -15.91 -17.78 -21.90
CA TRP A 380 -15.23 -16.50 -21.63
C TRP A 380 -14.44 -15.95 -22.83
N GLY A 381 -14.59 -16.56 -24.01
CA GLY A 381 -13.95 -16.11 -25.26
C GLY A 381 -14.84 -15.35 -26.25
N HIS A 382 -16.16 -15.33 -26.05
CA HIS A 382 -17.09 -14.73 -27.01
C HIS A 382 -18.24 -13.98 -26.33
N ASN A 383 -18.03 -12.70 -26.02
CA ASN A 383 -19.09 -11.68 -26.06
C ASN A 383 -18.48 -10.27 -26.01
N THR A 384 -17.88 -9.86 -27.13
CA THR A 384 -17.70 -8.45 -27.49
C THR A 384 -18.73 -8.11 -28.57
N TYR A 385 -19.95 -7.76 -28.16
CA TYR A 385 -20.84 -6.92 -28.97
C TYR A 385 -21.67 -6.06 -28.02
N PHE A 386 -21.19 -4.83 -27.80
CA PHE A 386 -22.06 -3.71 -27.47
C PHE A 386 -22.73 -3.28 -28.78
N ASP A 387 -24.02 -3.57 -28.94
CA ASP A 387 -24.88 -2.75 -29.79
C ASP A 387 -25.75 -1.87 -28.89
N GLY A 388 -25.94 -0.63 -29.33
CA GLY A 388 -26.60 0.40 -28.56
C GLY A 388 -28.11 0.28 -28.62
N ARG A 389 -28.74 0.53 -27.47
CA ARG A 389 -30.03 1.20 -27.32
C ARG A 389 -30.17 1.75 -25.92
#